data_AF-A0A453P9C0-F1
#
_entry.id   AF-A0A453P9C0-F1
#
_cell.length_a   1.000
_cell.length_b   1.000
_cell.length_c   1.000
_cell.angle_alpha   90.00
_cell.angle_beta   90.00
_cell.angle_gamma   90.00
#
_symmetry.space_group_name_H-M   'P 1'
#
loop_
_entity.id
_entity.type
_entity.pdbx_description
1 polymer ?
#
loop_
_entity_poly.entity_id
_entity_poly.type
_entity_poly.pdbx_seq_one_letter_code
_entity_poly.pdbx_strand_id
1 'polypeptide(L)'
;QDGAARSFCRQLADMCEISGMDFSKEPLLPPLCTRPEHVERALKAHYQDAMSALKPLGRELDLLIAILPDNNGSLYGNLKRICETDLGLVSQCCLAKHVFKTTQQYLANVALKINVKVGGRNTVLVDALSRRIPLVSDRPTIIFGADVTHPHPGEDSSPSIAAVVASQDWPEVTKYAGLVSAQTRRQELIQDLFKVWQDPQRGTVNGGMVRELLLSFHRSTGQKPQRIIFYRDGVSEGQFYQVLLYELDAIRKACASLESNYQPPVTFVVVQKRHHTRLFANNHNDQRSVDPKSGNILPGTVVDSKICHPTEFDFYLCSHAGIQGTSRPAHYHVLWDENNFTADGLQTLTNNLCYT
;
A
#
# COMPACT_ATOMS: atom_id res chain seq x y z
N GLN A 1 -30.83 -14.00 10.03
CA GLN A 1 -29.61 -13.27 9.65
C GLN A 1 -28.46 -13.66 10.58
N ASP A 2 -28.70 -13.71 11.89
CA ASP A 2 -27.72 -14.12 12.90
C ASP A 2 -27.10 -15.50 12.67
N GLY A 3 -27.90 -16.51 12.30
CA GLY A 3 -27.37 -17.86 12.00
C GLY A 3 -26.40 -17.89 10.82
N ALA A 4 -26.66 -17.10 9.78
CA ALA A 4 -25.77 -16.98 8.62
C ALA A 4 -24.48 -16.24 8.97
N ALA A 5 -24.57 -15.17 9.76
CA ALA A 5 -23.40 -14.43 10.23
C ALA A 5 -22.49 -15.30 11.11
N ARG A 6 -23.06 -16.07 12.05
CA ARG A 6 -22.29 -17.01 12.89
C ARG A 6 -21.61 -18.09 12.06
N SER A 7 -22.35 -18.71 11.13
CA SER A 7 -21.79 -19.74 10.24
C SER A 7 -20.65 -19.18 9.39
N PHE A 8 -20.81 -17.98 8.84
CA PHE A 8 -19.76 -17.31 8.08
C PHE A 8 -18.52 -17.01 8.93
N CYS A 9 -18.69 -16.42 10.13
CA CYS A 9 -17.56 -16.12 11.01
C CYS A 9 -16.79 -17.39 11.39
N ARG A 10 -17.48 -18.50 11.63
CA ARG A 10 -16.84 -19.80 11.93
C ARG A 10 -16.05 -20.34 10.74
N GLN A 11 -16.63 -20.34 9.54
CA GLN A 11 -15.93 -20.74 8.32
C GLN A 11 -14.72 -19.85 8.02
N LEU A 12 -14.82 -18.55 8.29
CA LEU A 12 -13.72 -17.61 8.15
C LEU A 12 -12.61 -17.89 9.17
N ALA A 13 -12.96 -18.15 10.43
CA ALA A 13 -12.01 -18.54 11.46
C ALA A 13 -11.28 -19.84 11.09
N ASP A 14 -12.01 -20.86 10.63
CA ASP A 14 -11.42 -22.11 10.16
C ASP A 14 -10.46 -21.87 8.97
N MET A 15 -10.81 -20.99 8.03
CA MET A 15 -9.91 -20.61 6.93
C MET A 15 -8.66 -19.87 7.41
N CYS A 16 -8.79 -18.96 8.40
CA CYS A 16 -7.66 -18.29 9.03
C CYS A 16 -6.71 -19.32 9.68
N GLU A 17 -7.24 -20.28 10.44
CA GLU A 17 -6.44 -21.35 11.07
C GLU A 17 -5.73 -22.23 10.03
N ILE A 18 -6.44 -22.65 8.98
CA ILE A 18 -5.85 -23.43 7.87
C ILE A 18 -4.72 -22.64 7.18
N SER A 19 -4.85 -21.31 7.13
CA SER A 19 -3.84 -20.41 6.57
C SER A 19 -2.69 -20.08 7.53
N GLY A 20 -2.67 -20.68 8.73
CA GLY A 20 -1.62 -20.50 9.73
C GLY A 20 -1.79 -19.29 10.63
N MET A 21 -2.99 -18.70 10.70
CA MET A 21 -3.31 -17.60 11.61
C MET A 21 -3.99 -18.15 12.88
N ASP A 22 -3.45 -17.82 14.05
CA ASP A 22 -4.16 -18.07 15.31
C ASP A 22 -5.39 -17.15 15.39
N PHE A 23 -6.58 -17.73 15.34
CA PHE A 23 -7.84 -16.99 15.21
C PHE A 23 -8.94 -17.62 16.05
N SER A 24 -9.56 -16.83 16.94
CA SER A 24 -10.66 -17.32 17.78
C SER A 24 -11.88 -17.71 16.96
N LYS A 25 -12.35 -18.97 17.10
CA LYS A 25 -13.54 -19.48 16.41
C LYS A 25 -14.84 -18.82 16.85
N GLU A 26 -14.91 -18.43 18.11
CA GLU A 26 -16.07 -17.76 18.69
C GLU A 26 -15.77 -16.27 18.90
N PRO A 27 -16.68 -15.36 18.52
CA PRO A 27 -16.51 -13.94 18.77
C PRO A 27 -16.68 -13.63 20.27
N LEU A 28 -15.97 -12.61 20.75
CA LEU A 28 -16.06 -12.15 22.15
C LEU A 28 -17.50 -11.78 22.55
N LEU A 29 -18.21 -11.10 21.66
CA LEU A 29 -19.60 -10.69 21.83
C LEU A 29 -20.48 -11.32 20.75
N PRO A 30 -21.77 -11.56 21.03
CA PRO A 30 -22.70 -12.03 20.01
C PRO A 30 -22.85 -10.99 18.88
N PRO A 31 -23.14 -11.43 17.64
CA PRO A 31 -23.36 -10.52 16.53
C PRO A 31 -24.48 -9.50 16.83
N LEU A 32 -24.20 -8.22 16.59
CA LEU A 32 -25.14 -7.12 16.72
C LEU A 32 -25.68 -6.74 15.33
N CYS A 33 -27.01 -6.73 15.17
CA CYS A 33 -27.67 -6.18 13.98
C CYS A 33 -28.21 -4.79 14.30
N THR A 34 -27.87 -3.80 13.47
CA THR A 34 -28.34 -2.42 13.60
C THR A 34 -28.67 -1.84 12.24
N ARG A 35 -29.53 -0.82 12.22
CA ARG A 35 -29.83 -0.08 11.01
C ARG A 35 -28.72 0.93 10.69
N PRO A 36 -28.43 1.23 9.41
CA PRO A 36 -27.33 2.13 9.02
C PRO A 36 -27.32 3.49 9.74
N GLU A 37 -28.49 4.08 9.98
CA GLU A 37 -28.65 5.36 10.67
C GLU A 37 -28.17 5.36 12.12
N HIS A 38 -28.08 4.19 12.75
CA HIS A 38 -27.64 4.02 14.14
C HIS A 38 -26.23 3.43 14.24
N VAL A 39 -25.51 3.27 13.13
CA VAL A 39 -24.21 2.57 13.08
C VAL A 39 -23.21 3.16 14.05
N GLU A 40 -23.12 4.50 14.15
CA GLU A 40 -22.14 5.16 15.01
C GLU A 40 -22.40 4.85 16.49
N ARG A 41 -23.63 5.08 16.95
CA ARG A 41 -24.02 4.82 18.34
C ARG A 41 -23.87 3.34 18.69
N ALA A 42 -24.33 2.45 17.81
CA ALA A 42 -24.27 1.01 18.01
C ALA A 42 -22.83 0.49 18.05
N LEU A 43 -21.97 0.95 17.13
CA LEU A 43 -20.56 0.57 17.08
C LEU A 43 -19.80 1.03 18.33
N LYS A 44 -19.97 2.29 18.75
CA LYS A 44 -19.34 2.84 19.95
C LYS A 44 -19.78 2.10 21.21
N ALA A 45 -21.08 1.81 21.36
CA ALA A 45 -21.59 1.04 22.49
C ALA A 45 -21.06 -0.40 22.50
N HIS A 46 -21.10 -1.09 21.35
CA HIS A 46 -20.63 -2.47 21.24
C HIS A 46 -19.11 -2.59 21.49
N TYR A 47 -18.33 -1.61 21.06
CA TYR A 47 -16.91 -1.52 21.38
C TYR A 47 -16.67 -1.31 22.88
N GLN A 48 -17.45 -0.45 23.55
CA GLN A 48 -17.35 -0.26 25.00
C GLN A 48 -17.68 -1.55 25.78
N ASP A 49 -18.69 -2.29 25.35
CA ASP A 49 -19.03 -3.59 25.93
C ASP A 49 -17.88 -4.59 25.78
N ALA A 50 -17.27 -4.64 24.57
CA ALA A 50 -16.14 -5.52 24.29
C ALA A 50 -14.92 -5.17 25.14
N MET A 51 -14.56 -3.88 25.23
CA MET A 51 -13.45 -3.42 26.06
C MET A 51 -13.72 -3.64 27.56
N SER A 52 -14.97 -3.53 28.01
CA SER A 52 -15.34 -3.83 29.40
C SER A 52 -15.15 -5.30 29.74
N ALA A 53 -15.40 -6.21 28.79
CA ALA A 53 -15.15 -7.64 28.95
C ALA A 53 -13.65 -8.00 28.89
N LEU A 54 -12.85 -7.26 28.11
CA LEU A 54 -11.41 -7.52 27.95
C LEU A 54 -10.53 -6.84 29.00
N LYS A 55 -10.96 -5.73 29.59
CA LYS A 55 -10.20 -4.96 30.59
C LYS A 55 -9.73 -5.82 31.79
N PRO A 56 -10.54 -6.72 32.37
CA PRO A 56 -10.08 -7.60 33.44
C PRO A 56 -8.98 -8.58 33.03
N LEU A 57 -8.88 -8.87 31.72
CA LEU A 57 -7.89 -9.78 31.15
C LEU A 57 -6.61 -9.04 30.70
N GLY A 58 -6.57 -7.71 30.77
CA GLY A 58 -5.47 -6.90 30.26
C GLY A 58 -5.30 -7.01 28.74
N ARG A 59 -6.38 -7.31 28.00
CA ARG A 59 -6.37 -7.50 26.54
C ARG A 59 -7.07 -6.34 25.84
N GLU A 60 -6.75 -6.17 24.57
CA GLU A 60 -7.44 -5.25 23.65
C GLU A 60 -8.17 -6.02 22.56
N LEU A 61 -9.09 -5.35 21.86
CA LEU A 61 -9.86 -5.95 20.77
C LEU A 61 -9.05 -5.90 19.46
N ASP A 62 -8.69 -7.07 18.93
CA ASP A 62 -7.82 -7.17 17.74
C ASP A 62 -8.54 -6.85 16.41
N LEU A 63 -9.82 -7.20 16.28
CA LEU A 63 -10.54 -7.15 15.00
C LEU A 63 -12.05 -7.03 15.15
N LEU A 64 -12.66 -6.19 14.33
CA LEU A 64 -14.10 -6.16 14.06
C LEU A 64 -14.42 -6.69 12.67
N ILE A 65 -15.25 -7.73 12.58
CA ILE A 65 -15.90 -8.14 11.32
C ILE A 65 -17.23 -7.39 11.18
N ALA A 66 -17.34 -6.52 10.18
CA ALA A 66 -18.55 -5.76 9.89
C ALA A 66 -19.25 -6.31 8.64
N ILE A 67 -20.50 -6.75 8.76
CA ILE A 67 -21.28 -7.23 7.61
C ILE A 67 -22.18 -6.09 7.12
N LEU A 68 -21.92 -5.61 5.90
CA LEU A 68 -22.66 -4.50 5.29
C LEU A 68 -23.78 -5.03 4.36
N PRO A 69 -24.97 -4.41 4.34
CA PRO A 69 -26.10 -4.89 3.55
C PRO A 69 -25.83 -4.82 2.04
N ASP A 70 -25.16 -3.77 1.59
CA ASP A 70 -24.92 -3.45 0.19
C ASP A 70 -23.59 -2.70 0.00
N ASN A 71 -23.24 -2.43 -1.26
CA ASN A 71 -22.04 -1.67 -1.62
C ASN A 71 -22.30 -0.16 -1.52
N ASN A 72 -22.66 0.30 -0.32
CA ASN A 72 -22.92 1.71 -0.03
C ASN A 72 -21.64 2.40 0.48
N GLY A 73 -21.08 3.29 -0.35
CA GLY A 73 -19.84 4.01 -0.04
C GLY A 73 -19.93 4.91 1.19
N SER A 74 -21.10 5.51 1.47
CA SER A 74 -21.28 6.39 2.63
C SER A 74 -21.26 5.61 3.95
N LEU A 75 -22.01 4.50 4.02
CA LEU A 75 -22.01 3.63 5.21
C LEU A 75 -20.64 3.01 5.45
N TYR A 76 -19.99 2.48 4.41
CA TYR A 76 -18.63 1.95 4.48
C TYR A 76 -17.64 3.01 4.98
N GLY A 77 -17.68 4.21 4.38
CA GLY A 77 -16.81 5.32 4.74
C GLY A 77 -17.00 5.78 6.18
N ASN A 78 -18.25 5.90 6.65
CA ASN A 78 -18.52 6.31 8.03
C ASN A 78 -18.04 5.25 9.04
N LEU A 79 -18.30 3.96 8.78
CA LEU A 79 -17.81 2.88 9.64
C LEU A 79 -16.28 2.88 9.69
N LYS A 80 -15.63 3.01 8.54
CA LYS A 80 -14.17 3.07 8.43
C LYS A 80 -13.58 4.23 9.19
N ARG A 81 -14.13 5.43 9.00
CA ARG A 81 -13.75 6.63 9.75
C ARG A 81 -13.83 6.40 11.26
N ILE A 82 -14.99 5.96 11.78
CA ILE A 82 -15.17 5.75 13.23
C ILE A 82 -14.16 4.72 13.77
N CYS A 83 -13.99 3.59 13.09
CA CYS A 83 -13.02 2.58 13.49
C CYS A 83 -11.58 3.12 13.51
N GLU A 84 -11.15 3.80 12.45
CA GLU A 84 -9.75 4.18 12.23
C GLU A 84 -9.36 5.51 12.90
N THR A 85 -10.32 6.41 13.19
CA THR A 85 -10.06 7.70 13.84
C THR A 85 -10.51 7.77 15.30
N ASP A 86 -11.73 7.33 15.60
CA ASP A 86 -12.32 7.52 16.93
C ASP A 86 -11.95 6.38 17.89
N LEU A 87 -11.88 5.14 17.37
CA LEU A 87 -11.74 3.93 18.19
C LEU A 87 -10.36 3.27 18.09
N GLY A 88 -9.57 3.55 17.06
CA GLY A 88 -8.29 2.86 16.82
C GLY A 88 -8.46 1.35 16.57
N LEU A 89 -9.58 0.94 16.00
CA LEU A 89 -9.98 -0.46 15.84
C LEU A 89 -9.78 -0.96 14.41
N VAL A 90 -9.07 -2.08 14.26
CA VAL A 90 -8.95 -2.77 12.99
C VAL A 90 -10.30 -3.35 12.57
N SER A 91 -10.75 -3.04 11.36
CA SER A 91 -12.03 -3.52 10.82
C SER A 91 -11.92 -4.20 9.46
N GLN A 92 -12.66 -5.30 9.31
CA GLN A 92 -12.86 -6.02 8.05
C GLN A 92 -14.33 -6.02 7.66
N CYS A 93 -14.66 -5.24 6.62
CA CYS A 93 -16.02 -5.18 6.09
C CYS A 93 -16.25 -6.29 5.05
N CYS A 94 -17.40 -6.95 5.13
CA CYS A 94 -17.85 -8.00 4.22
C CYS A 94 -19.26 -7.66 3.72
N LEU A 95 -19.52 -7.80 2.42
CA LEU A 95 -20.88 -7.59 1.90
C LEU A 95 -21.76 -8.80 2.22
N ALA A 96 -22.99 -8.56 2.63
CA ALA A 96 -23.96 -9.58 3.00
C ALA A 96 -24.16 -10.64 1.89
N LYS A 97 -24.12 -10.22 0.61
CA LYS A 97 -24.18 -11.15 -0.53
C LYS A 97 -23.11 -12.25 -0.50
N HIS A 98 -21.91 -11.94 -0.02
CA HIS A 98 -20.80 -12.90 0.10
C HIS A 98 -20.89 -13.73 1.38
N VAL A 99 -21.52 -13.20 2.43
CA VAL A 99 -21.82 -13.95 3.65
C VAL A 99 -22.89 -15.02 3.38
N PHE A 100 -23.96 -14.66 2.66
CA PHE A 100 -25.03 -15.61 2.33
C PHE A 100 -24.62 -16.65 1.27
N LYS A 101 -23.72 -16.29 0.35
CA LYS A 101 -23.17 -17.19 -0.67
C LYS A 101 -21.65 -17.24 -0.55
N THR A 102 -21.19 -17.84 0.53
CA THR A 102 -19.77 -17.94 0.85
C THR A 102 -19.08 -18.93 -0.08
N THR A 103 -17.89 -18.57 -0.57
CA THR A 103 -17.01 -19.47 -1.33
C THR A 103 -15.66 -19.56 -0.64
N GLN A 104 -14.97 -20.69 -0.79
CA GLN A 104 -13.64 -20.90 -0.20
C GLN A 104 -12.63 -19.86 -0.68
N GLN A 105 -12.66 -19.50 -1.97
CA GLN A 105 -11.80 -18.45 -2.51
C GLN A 105 -12.07 -17.07 -1.87
N TYR A 106 -13.34 -16.74 -1.58
CA TYR A 106 -13.66 -15.49 -0.91
C TYR A 106 -13.12 -15.47 0.53
N LEU A 107 -13.30 -16.57 1.28
CA LEU A 107 -12.76 -16.69 2.63
C LEU A 107 -11.24 -16.55 2.66
N ALA A 108 -10.53 -17.24 1.77
CA ALA A 108 -9.08 -17.14 1.65
C ALA A 108 -8.64 -15.70 1.36
N ASN A 109 -9.30 -15.01 0.42
CA ASN A 109 -9.00 -13.62 0.11
C ASN A 109 -9.29 -12.65 1.28
N VAL A 110 -10.30 -12.94 2.11
CA VAL A 110 -10.59 -12.16 3.31
C VAL A 110 -9.56 -12.47 4.41
N ALA A 111 -9.17 -13.73 4.59
CA ALA A 111 -8.12 -14.12 5.54
C ALA A 111 -6.79 -13.41 5.24
N LEU A 112 -6.37 -13.38 3.96
CA LEU A 112 -5.18 -12.63 3.52
C LEU A 112 -5.23 -11.15 3.90
N LYS A 113 -6.41 -10.52 3.84
CA LYS A 113 -6.61 -9.13 4.23
C LYS A 113 -6.58 -8.94 5.74
N ILE A 114 -7.18 -9.86 6.49
CA ILE A 114 -7.17 -9.81 7.95
C ILE A 114 -5.74 -9.95 8.45
N ASN A 115 -4.99 -10.93 7.96
CA ASN A 115 -3.61 -11.19 8.38
C ASN A 115 -2.75 -9.93 8.31
N VAL A 116 -2.75 -9.23 7.18
CA VAL A 116 -1.96 -8.01 6.99
C VAL A 116 -2.45 -6.87 7.90
N LYS A 117 -3.76 -6.72 8.09
CA LYS A 117 -4.34 -5.68 8.93
C LYS A 117 -4.00 -5.83 10.42
N VAL A 118 -3.85 -7.07 10.89
CA VAL A 118 -3.45 -7.35 12.27
C VAL A 118 -1.92 -7.49 12.42
N GLY A 119 -1.16 -7.08 11.40
CA GLY A 119 0.29 -7.00 11.44
C GLY A 119 1.05 -8.27 11.02
N GLY A 120 0.34 -9.28 10.51
CA GLY A 120 0.92 -10.49 9.93
C GLY A 120 1.53 -10.25 8.53
N ARG A 121 2.19 -11.28 8.00
CA ARG A 121 2.79 -11.31 6.66
C ARG A 121 2.24 -12.50 5.90
N ASN A 122 1.76 -12.29 4.67
CA ASN A 122 1.21 -13.38 3.85
C ASN A 122 2.32 -14.16 3.15
N THR A 123 3.27 -13.44 2.56
CA THR A 123 4.36 -13.99 1.76
C THR A 123 5.60 -13.15 1.94
N VAL A 124 6.78 -13.74 1.73
CA VAL A 124 8.07 -13.06 1.72
C VAL A 124 8.85 -13.56 0.51
N LEU A 125 9.58 -12.68 -0.18
CA LEU A 125 10.46 -13.09 -1.25
C LEU A 125 11.58 -13.98 -0.69
N VAL A 126 11.82 -15.13 -1.33
CA VAL A 126 12.88 -16.07 -0.92
C VAL A 126 14.25 -15.40 -0.89
N ASP A 127 14.50 -14.49 -1.83
CA ASP A 127 15.74 -13.72 -1.89
C ASP A 127 15.86 -12.71 -0.75
N ALA A 128 14.77 -12.18 -0.20
CA ALA A 128 14.81 -11.34 0.99
C ALA A 128 15.30 -12.15 2.22
N LEU A 129 14.76 -13.37 2.40
CA LEU A 129 15.16 -14.28 3.48
C LEU A 129 16.65 -14.66 3.38
N SER A 130 17.13 -14.86 2.16
CA SER A 130 18.53 -15.20 1.88
C SER A 130 19.45 -13.98 1.75
N ARG A 131 18.92 -12.76 1.94
CA ARG A 131 19.62 -11.47 1.76
C ARG A 131 20.27 -11.30 0.38
N ARG A 132 19.59 -11.73 -0.68
CA ARG A 132 20.06 -11.70 -2.07
C ARG A 132 19.41 -10.64 -2.93
N ILE A 133 18.51 -9.81 -2.42
CA ILE A 133 17.93 -8.71 -3.22
C ILE A 133 19.01 -7.63 -3.41
N PRO A 134 19.51 -7.42 -4.64
CA PRO A 134 20.58 -6.47 -4.90
C PRO A 134 20.17 -5.06 -4.50
N LEU A 135 21.09 -4.31 -3.89
CA LEU A 135 20.87 -2.94 -3.44
C LEU A 135 19.64 -2.75 -2.52
N VAL A 136 19.20 -3.82 -1.85
CA VAL A 136 18.16 -3.76 -0.82
C VAL A 136 18.59 -4.52 0.42
N SER A 137 19.06 -5.76 0.25
CA SER A 137 19.39 -6.64 1.39
C SER A 137 20.79 -6.41 1.97
N ASP A 138 21.70 -5.76 1.24
CA ASP A 138 23.11 -5.58 1.63
C ASP A 138 23.29 -4.60 2.81
N ARG A 139 22.40 -3.63 2.93
CA ARG A 139 22.37 -2.62 3.99
C ARG A 139 20.95 -2.11 4.20
N PRO A 140 20.62 -1.52 5.37
CA PRO A 140 19.29 -0.99 5.65
C PRO A 140 18.79 -0.11 4.51
N THR A 141 17.75 -0.56 3.82
CA THR A 141 17.17 0.12 2.66
C THR A 141 15.69 0.28 2.90
N ILE A 142 15.19 1.51 2.74
CA ILE A 142 13.77 1.82 2.81
C ILE A 142 13.24 2.06 1.41
N ILE A 143 12.07 1.48 1.12
CA ILE A 143 11.40 1.62 -0.18
C ILE A 143 10.11 2.39 0.05
N PHE A 144 9.96 3.50 -0.67
CA PHE A 144 8.80 4.36 -0.65
C PHE A 144 7.92 4.14 -1.88
N GLY A 145 6.62 4.28 -1.69
CA GLY A 145 5.63 4.46 -2.75
C GLY A 145 4.85 5.74 -2.51
N ALA A 146 4.64 6.55 -3.54
CA ALA A 146 3.94 7.82 -3.43
C ALA A 146 2.96 8.03 -4.60
N ASP A 147 1.78 8.53 -4.30
CA ASP A 147 0.72 8.82 -5.27
C ASP A 147 -0.08 10.07 -4.86
N VAL A 148 -0.67 10.73 -5.84
CA VAL A 148 -1.64 11.81 -5.63
C VAL A 148 -2.93 11.48 -6.37
N THR A 149 -4.02 11.38 -5.62
CA THR A 149 -5.36 11.24 -6.19
C THR A 149 -6.05 12.59 -6.27
N HIS A 150 -6.50 12.95 -7.47
CA HIS A 150 -7.30 14.14 -7.71
C HIS A 150 -8.81 13.86 -7.66
N PRO A 151 -9.64 14.86 -7.31
CA PRO A 151 -11.09 14.79 -7.45
C PRO A 151 -11.54 14.49 -8.89
N HIS A 152 -12.77 13.99 -9.02
CA HIS A 152 -13.35 13.71 -10.32
C HIS A 152 -13.51 14.98 -11.18
N PRO A 153 -13.47 14.87 -12.52
CA PRO A 153 -13.81 15.98 -13.40
C PRO A 153 -15.19 16.56 -13.07
N GLY A 154 -15.29 17.89 -12.94
CA GLY A 154 -16.51 18.59 -12.52
C GLY A 154 -16.67 18.80 -11.02
N GLU A 155 -15.78 18.23 -10.20
CA GLU A 155 -15.75 18.48 -8.76
C GLU A 155 -14.75 19.60 -8.43
N ASP A 156 -15.27 20.76 -8.01
CA ASP A 156 -14.48 21.99 -7.91
C ASP A 156 -14.00 22.35 -6.50
N SER A 157 -14.56 21.74 -5.46
CA SER A 157 -14.24 22.05 -4.06
C SER A 157 -13.31 21.05 -3.38
N SER A 158 -13.29 19.78 -3.83
CA SER A 158 -12.56 18.73 -3.14
C SER A 158 -11.03 18.88 -3.28
N PRO A 159 -10.27 18.59 -2.21
CA PRO A 159 -8.81 18.64 -2.24
C PRO A 159 -8.22 17.47 -3.05
N SER A 160 -6.95 17.58 -3.43
CA SER A 160 -6.18 16.40 -3.84
C SER A 160 -5.62 15.71 -2.61
N ILE A 161 -5.53 14.38 -2.63
CA ILE A 161 -5.02 13.60 -1.52
C ILE A 161 -3.69 12.98 -1.93
N ALA A 162 -2.62 13.36 -1.24
CA ALA A 162 -1.33 12.70 -1.35
C ALA A 162 -1.26 11.53 -0.38
N ALA A 163 -0.71 10.42 -0.82
CA ALA A 163 -0.44 9.24 0.00
C ALA A 163 1.01 8.82 -0.18
N VAL A 164 1.72 8.58 0.91
CA VAL A 164 3.10 8.08 0.91
C VAL A 164 3.18 6.88 1.85
N VAL A 165 3.70 5.78 1.33
CA VAL A 165 3.96 4.56 2.09
C VAL A 165 5.45 4.28 2.11
N ALA A 166 5.93 3.59 3.16
CA ALA A 166 7.31 3.12 3.22
C ALA A 166 7.40 1.76 3.89
N SER A 167 8.31 0.91 3.41
CA SER A 167 8.60 -0.40 4.01
C SER A 167 9.07 -0.24 5.48
N GLN A 168 8.79 -1.22 6.33
CA GLN A 168 8.99 -1.14 7.79
C GLN A 168 9.73 -2.34 8.39
N ASP A 169 10.02 -3.37 7.60
CA ASP A 169 10.56 -4.66 8.06
C ASP A 169 11.76 -5.11 7.21
N TRP A 170 12.75 -4.22 7.05
CA TRP A 170 14.00 -4.60 6.40
C TRP A 170 14.67 -5.80 7.11
N PRO A 171 15.19 -6.81 6.37
CA PRO A 171 15.41 -6.84 4.91
C PRO A 171 14.26 -7.44 4.09
N GLU A 172 13.13 -7.78 4.70
CA GLU A 172 12.07 -8.57 4.06
C GLU A 172 11.14 -7.73 3.17
N VAL A 173 10.92 -6.45 3.53
CA VAL A 173 10.16 -5.47 2.73
C VAL A 173 8.72 -5.92 2.42
N THR A 174 8.02 -6.44 3.43
CA THR A 174 6.63 -6.93 3.30
C THR A 174 5.62 -6.10 4.09
N LYS A 175 6.07 -5.34 5.09
CA LYS A 175 5.22 -4.45 5.89
C LYS A 175 5.44 -3.02 5.48
N TYR A 176 4.36 -2.27 5.32
CA TYR A 176 4.40 -0.85 4.98
C TYR A 176 3.59 -0.03 5.99
N ALA A 177 4.12 1.13 6.35
CA ALA A 177 3.36 2.19 7.01
C ALA A 177 2.96 3.23 5.97
N GLY A 178 1.78 3.81 6.12
CA GLY A 178 1.24 4.81 5.20
C GLY A 178 0.83 6.08 5.90
N LEU A 179 1.08 7.22 5.27
CA LEU A 179 0.61 8.53 5.67
C LEU A 179 -0.15 9.15 4.52
N VAL A 180 -1.17 9.95 4.84
CA VAL A 180 -1.99 10.67 3.88
C VAL A 180 -2.07 12.14 4.27
N SER A 181 -2.10 13.02 3.27
CA SER A 181 -2.22 14.46 3.47
C SER A 181 -3.12 15.07 2.40
N ALA A 182 -4.08 15.89 2.84
CA ALA A 182 -4.87 16.69 1.93
C ALA A 182 -4.05 17.90 1.47
N GLN A 183 -4.10 18.18 0.17
CA GLN A 183 -3.42 19.31 -0.44
C GLN A 183 -4.33 20.04 -1.43
N THR A 184 -3.86 21.19 -1.90
CA THR A 184 -4.58 22.05 -2.84
C THR A 184 -5.10 21.25 -4.03
N ARG A 185 -6.30 21.62 -4.50
CA ARG A 185 -6.96 20.95 -5.62
C ARG A 185 -6.05 20.89 -6.85
N ARG A 186 -5.98 19.71 -7.47
CA ARG A 186 -5.17 19.42 -8.68
C ARG A 186 -3.68 19.75 -8.52
N GLN A 187 -3.20 19.81 -7.28
CA GLN A 187 -1.78 19.91 -6.99
C GLN A 187 -1.17 18.52 -7.15
N GLU A 188 -0.26 18.35 -8.11
CA GLU A 188 0.47 17.08 -8.29
C GLU A 188 1.66 16.98 -7.33
N LEU A 189 2.39 18.08 -7.08
CA LEU A 189 3.54 18.03 -6.16
C LEU A 189 3.08 17.74 -4.73
N ILE A 190 3.66 16.71 -4.10
CA ILE A 190 3.29 16.34 -2.74
C ILE A 190 3.82 17.38 -1.76
N GLN A 191 2.93 18.25 -1.29
CA GLN A 191 3.30 19.41 -0.46
C GLN A 191 3.82 19.02 0.92
N ASP A 192 3.45 17.84 1.40
CA ASP A 192 3.71 17.36 2.76
C ASP A 192 4.75 16.26 2.85
N LEU A 193 5.61 16.10 1.82
CA LEU A 193 6.76 15.20 1.93
C LEU A 193 7.70 15.63 3.06
N PHE A 194 7.95 16.94 3.15
CA PHE A 194 8.67 17.58 4.24
C PHE A 194 8.08 18.97 4.49
N LYS A 195 7.85 19.32 5.76
CA LYS A 195 7.37 20.64 6.16
C LYS A 195 8.10 21.14 7.40
N VAL A 196 8.21 22.46 7.48
CA VAL A 196 8.70 23.18 8.66
C VAL A 196 7.63 24.18 9.07
N TRP A 197 7.27 24.21 10.35
CA TRP A 197 6.36 25.21 10.89
C TRP A 197 6.84 25.71 12.26
N GLN A 198 6.35 26.88 12.66
CA GLN A 198 6.58 27.40 14.01
C GLN A 198 5.45 26.92 14.91
N ASP A 199 5.81 26.11 15.90
CA ASP A 199 4.94 25.71 16.99
C ASP A 199 5.09 26.71 18.14
N PRO A 200 3.99 27.26 18.69
CA PRO A 200 4.06 28.25 19.77
C PRO A 200 4.79 27.77 21.05
N GLN A 201 4.88 26.46 21.27
CA GLN A 201 5.51 25.87 22.45
C GLN A 201 6.88 25.24 22.14
N ARG A 202 7.01 24.60 20.98
CA ARG A 202 8.21 23.84 20.58
C ARG A 202 9.17 24.62 19.68
N GLY A 203 8.80 25.84 19.26
CA GLY A 203 9.58 26.62 18.31
C GLY A 203 9.53 26.02 16.92
N THR A 204 10.65 25.99 16.21
CA THR A 204 10.70 25.45 14.84
C THR A 204 10.58 23.92 14.85
N VAL A 205 9.52 23.39 14.27
CA VAL A 205 9.25 21.96 14.17
C VAL A 205 9.42 21.48 12.72
N ASN A 206 10.19 20.42 12.56
CA ASN A 206 10.34 19.69 11.30
C ASN A 206 9.40 18.48 11.29
N GLY A 207 8.67 18.28 10.19
CA GLY A 207 7.76 17.17 9.99
C GLY A 207 7.61 16.82 8.52
N GLY A 208 6.49 16.18 8.19
CA GLY A 208 6.19 15.69 6.85
C GLY A 208 6.35 14.19 6.72
N MET A 209 5.73 13.64 5.68
CA MET A 209 5.49 12.21 5.53
C MET A 209 6.80 11.41 5.44
N VAL A 210 7.81 11.91 4.74
CA VAL A 210 9.10 11.20 4.62
C VAL A 210 9.79 11.11 5.97
N ARG A 211 9.84 12.23 6.72
CA ARG A 211 10.48 12.28 8.04
C ARG A 211 9.82 11.30 9.02
N GLU A 212 8.50 11.30 9.10
CA GLU A 212 7.76 10.42 10.00
C GLU A 212 7.93 8.94 9.63
N LEU A 213 7.97 8.62 8.34
CA LEU A 213 8.20 7.24 7.86
C LEU A 213 9.64 6.77 8.11
N LEU A 214 10.64 7.66 8.02
CA LEU A 214 12.03 7.35 8.40
C LEU A 214 12.15 7.05 9.90
N LEU A 215 11.48 7.84 10.75
CA LEU A 215 11.41 7.57 12.19
C LEU A 215 10.68 6.25 12.48
N SER A 216 9.58 5.98 11.77
CA SER A 216 8.82 4.73 11.89
C SER A 216 9.67 3.51 11.51
N PHE A 217 10.45 3.62 10.43
CA PHE A 217 11.38 2.57 10.02
C PHE A 217 12.41 2.29 11.12
N HIS A 218 12.98 3.35 11.72
CA HIS A 218 13.95 3.19 12.80
C HIS A 218 13.34 2.53 14.04
N ARG A 219 12.11 2.92 14.43
CA ARG A 219 11.39 2.27 15.54
C ARG A 219 11.11 0.79 15.26
N SER A 220 10.77 0.45 14.01
CA SER A 220 10.38 -0.91 13.63
C SER A 220 11.56 -1.85 13.43
N THR A 221 12.69 -1.35 12.93
CA THR A 221 13.85 -2.17 12.54
C THR A 221 15.06 -2.00 13.46
N GLY A 222 15.10 -0.95 14.27
CA GLY A 222 16.29 -0.52 15.01
C GLY A 222 17.40 0.06 14.11
N GLN A 223 17.18 0.17 12.80
CA GLN A 223 18.17 0.61 11.82
C GLN A 223 17.81 1.99 11.25
N LYS A 224 18.82 2.75 10.82
CA LYS A 224 18.60 3.94 10.00
C LYS A 224 18.78 3.56 8.54
N PRO A 225 17.88 3.95 7.63
CA PRO A 225 18.08 3.65 6.21
C PRO A 225 19.40 4.23 5.71
N GLN A 226 20.22 3.39 5.10
CA GLN A 226 21.43 3.80 4.41
C GLN A 226 21.19 3.98 2.90
N ARG A 227 19.97 3.71 2.43
CA ARG A 227 19.54 3.82 1.05
C ARG A 227 18.03 4.08 0.98
N ILE A 228 17.62 4.93 0.05
CA ILE A 228 16.23 5.24 -0.24
C ILE A 228 15.93 4.87 -1.70
N ILE A 229 14.86 4.12 -1.92
CA ILE A 229 14.28 3.87 -3.24
C ILE A 229 12.86 4.44 -3.22
N PHE A 230 12.51 5.30 -4.18
CA PHE A 230 11.26 6.05 -4.17
C PHE A 230 10.51 5.87 -5.48
N TYR A 231 9.37 5.16 -5.44
CA TYR A 231 8.46 4.99 -6.58
C TYR A 231 7.34 6.03 -6.52
N ARG A 232 7.25 6.89 -7.53
CA ARG A 232 6.25 7.96 -7.64
C ARG A 232 5.27 7.70 -8.79
N ASP A 233 4.02 7.34 -8.48
CA ASP A 233 2.98 7.05 -9.49
C ASP A 233 2.35 8.34 -10.05
N GLY A 234 1.78 8.31 -11.26
CA GLY A 234 0.82 9.33 -11.72
C GLY A 234 1.38 10.62 -12.30
N VAL A 235 2.70 10.79 -12.34
CA VAL A 235 3.33 12.02 -12.86
C VAL A 235 3.48 11.96 -14.38
N SER A 236 3.08 13.04 -15.08
CA SER A 236 3.28 13.17 -16.52
C SER A 236 4.71 13.61 -16.88
N GLU A 237 5.21 13.25 -18.06
CA GLU A 237 6.59 13.58 -18.51
C GLU A 237 6.90 15.07 -18.42
N GLY A 238 5.95 15.93 -18.81
CA GLY A 238 6.09 17.39 -18.73
C GLY A 238 6.26 17.95 -17.32
N GLN A 239 6.03 17.14 -16.28
CA GLN A 239 6.18 17.53 -14.87
C GLN A 239 7.40 16.87 -14.18
N PHE A 240 8.14 15.98 -14.87
CA PHE A 240 9.24 15.21 -14.28
C PHE A 240 10.25 16.09 -13.57
N TYR A 241 10.75 17.12 -14.25
CA TYR A 241 11.76 18.01 -13.67
C TYR A 241 11.28 18.74 -12.42
N GLN A 242 10.04 19.25 -12.44
CA GLN A 242 9.47 19.98 -11.31
C GLN A 242 9.23 19.05 -10.11
N VAL A 243 8.68 17.86 -10.36
CA VAL A 243 8.48 16.82 -9.33
C VAL A 243 9.82 16.41 -8.74
N LEU A 244 10.79 16.08 -9.59
CA LEU A 244 12.12 15.67 -9.13
C LEU A 244 12.74 16.73 -8.23
N LEU A 245 12.84 17.98 -8.70
CA LEU A 245 13.47 19.04 -7.93
C LEU A 245 12.80 19.26 -6.57
N TYR A 246 11.47 19.30 -6.54
CA TYR A 246 10.72 19.60 -5.32
C TYR A 246 10.72 18.41 -4.35
N GLU A 247 10.40 17.21 -4.85
CA GLU A 247 10.22 16.01 -4.02
C GLU A 247 11.55 15.41 -3.57
N LEU A 248 12.60 15.43 -4.41
CA LEU A 248 13.94 15.01 -4.00
C LEU A 248 14.51 15.95 -2.93
N ASP A 249 14.36 17.27 -3.10
CA ASP A 249 14.77 18.24 -2.09
C ASP A 249 14.01 18.03 -0.76
N ALA A 250 12.72 17.73 -0.81
CA ALA A 250 11.95 17.39 0.38
C ALA A 250 12.49 16.12 1.09
N ILE A 251 12.85 15.07 0.33
CA ILE A 251 13.49 13.86 0.87
C ILE A 251 14.83 14.21 1.55
N ARG A 252 15.65 15.06 0.92
CA ARG A 252 16.94 15.52 1.48
C ARG A 252 16.77 16.31 2.77
N LYS A 253 15.84 17.26 2.78
CA LYS A 253 15.51 18.05 3.97
C LYS A 253 15.00 17.19 5.11
N ALA A 254 14.16 16.19 4.81
CA ALA A 254 13.71 15.22 5.80
C ALA A 254 14.89 14.47 6.44
N CYS A 255 15.83 13.97 5.65
CA CYS A 255 17.03 13.29 6.17
C CYS A 255 17.89 14.25 7.01
N ALA A 256 18.24 15.42 6.48
CA ALA A 256 19.05 16.41 7.19
C ALA A 256 18.41 16.91 8.50
N SER A 257 17.07 16.91 8.59
CA SER A 257 16.34 17.30 9.80
C SER A 257 16.41 16.27 10.93
N LEU A 258 16.77 15.02 10.63
CA LEU A 258 16.87 13.93 11.61
C LEU A 258 18.28 13.85 12.22
N GLU A 259 19.31 14.05 11.42
CA GLU A 259 20.70 14.00 11.84
C GLU A 259 21.58 14.84 10.91
N SER A 260 22.53 15.55 11.49
CA SER A 260 23.51 16.34 10.71
C SER A 260 24.30 15.42 9.78
N ASN A 261 24.43 15.82 8.51
CA ASN A 261 25.10 15.06 7.44
C ASN A 261 24.43 13.71 7.06
N TYR A 262 23.23 13.41 7.57
CA TYR A 262 22.50 12.22 7.12
C TYR A 262 21.94 12.45 5.70
N GLN A 263 22.62 11.86 4.71
CA GLN A 263 22.31 11.97 3.29
C GLN A 263 22.43 10.60 2.60
N PRO A 264 21.48 9.67 2.84
CA PRO A 264 21.51 8.37 2.18
C PRO A 264 21.32 8.53 0.65
N PRO A 265 21.97 7.72 -0.19
CA PRO A 265 21.75 7.73 -1.63
C PRO A 265 20.30 7.43 -2.00
N VAL A 266 19.77 8.17 -2.97
CA VAL A 266 18.38 8.08 -3.42
C VAL A 266 18.31 7.57 -4.86
N THR A 267 17.40 6.64 -5.11
CA THR A 267 16.90 6.30 -6.45
C THR A 267 15.44 6.75 -6.54
N PHE A 268 15.13 7.62 -7.49
CA PHE A 268 13.80 8.19 -7.72
C PHE A 268 13.25 7.69 -9.06
N VAL A 269 12.17 6.92 -9.01
CA VAL A 269 11.55 6.29 -10.17
C VAL A 269 10.11 6.75 -10.30
N VAL A 270 9.77 7.37 -11.43
CA VAL A 270 8.37 7.64 -11.77
C VAL A 270 7.75 6.41 -12.40
N VAL A 271 6.50 6.12 -12.01
CA VAL A 271 5.69 5.01 -12.52
C VAL A 271 4.49 5.60 -13.26
N GLN A 272 4.28 5.19 -14.51
CA GLN A 272 3.14 5.58 -15.31
C GLN A 272 2.37 4.33 -15.74
N LYS A 273 1.17 4.15 -15.18
CA LYS A 273 0.27 3.04 -15.53
C LYS A 273 -0.73 3.37 -16.64
N ARG A 274 -0.88 4.67 -16.95
CA ARG A 274 -1.87 5.21 -17.89
C ARG A 274 -1.17 5.92 -19.03
N HIS A 275 -0.84 5.18 -20.08
CA HIS A 275 -0.27 5.70 -21.32
C HIS A 275 -0.81 4.92 -22.54
N HIS A 276 -0.35 5.30 -23.73
CA HIS A 276 -0.84 4.77 -25.01
C HIS A 276 -0.06 3.55 -25.52
N THR A 277 1.15 3.28 -25.01
CA THR A 277 1.96 2.11 -25.39
C THR A 277 1.27 0.79 -25.07
N ARG A 278 1.24 -0.13 -26.04
CA ARG A 278 0.79 -1.52 -25.90
C ARG A 278 1.84 -2.44 -26.48
N LEU A 279 2.05 -3.57 -25.82
CA LEU A 279 3.04 -4.56 -26.21
C LEU A 279 2.33 -5.86 -26.59
N PHE A 280 2.76 -6.45 -27.70
CA PHE A 280 2.22 -7.70 -28.24
C PHE A 280 3.38 -8.63 -28.56
N ALA A 281 3.20 -9.93 -28.34
CA ALA A 281 4.17 -10.91 -28.79
C ALA A 281 4.18 -10.98 -30.32
N ASN A 282 5.37 -11.03 -30.92
CA ASN A 282 5.51 -11.15 -32.38
C ASN A 282 4.94 -12.48 -32.91
N ASN A 283 5.00 -13.54 -32.11
CA ASN A 283 4.41 -14.84 -32.43
C ASN A 283 3.32 -15.19 -31.41
N HIS A 284 2.06 -15.02 -31.81
CA HIS A 284 0.90 -15.31 -30.96
C HIS A 284 0.73 -16.80 -30.62
N ASN A 285 1.44 -17.70 -31.31
CA ASN A 285 1.39 -19.14 -31.04
C ASN A 285 2.51 -19.59 -30.08
N ASP A 286 3.44 -18.72 -29.70
CA ASP A 286 4.51 -19.06 -28.77
C ASP A 286 4.03 -18.94 -27.32
N GLN A 287 3.72 -20.09 -26.71
CA GLN A 287 3.27 -20.20 -25.32
C GLN A 287 4.32 -19.72 -24.29
N ARG A 288 5.58 -19.50 -24.70
CA ARG A 288 6.62 -18.92 -23.83
C ARG A 288 6.55 -17.40 -23.74
N SER A 289 5.76 -16.75 -24.60
CA SER A 289 5.63 -15.29 -24.65
C SER A 289 4.19 -14.81 -24.50
N VAL A 290 3.21 -15.72 -24.60
CA VAL A 290 1.78 -15.40 -24.61
C VAL A 290 1.01 -16.21 -23.59
N ASP A 291 0.15 -15.55 -22.82
CA ASP A 291 -0.85 -16.22 -22.00
C ASP A 291 -1.92 -16.87 -22.91
N PRO A 292 -2.10 -18.20 -22.85
CA PRO A 292 -2.98 -18.90 -23.79
C PRO A 292 -4.48 -18.61 -23.57
N LYS A 293 -4.86 -18.06 -22.42
CA LYS A 293 -6.27 -17.73 -22.12
C LYS A 293 -6.64 -16.35 -22.63
N SER A 294 -5.75 -15.37 -22.46
CA SER A 294 -6.05 -13.98 -22.81
C SER A 294 -5.40 -13.47 -24.09
N GLY A 295 -4.35 -14.14 -24.57
CA GLY A 295 -3.56 -13.69 -25.72
C GLY A 295 -2.61 -12.53 -25.41
N ASN A 296 -2.47 -12.13 -24.14
CA ASN A 296 -1.55 -11.08 -23.72
C ASN A 296 -0.12 -11.59 -23.55
N ILE A 297 0.84 -10.66 -23.51
CA ILE A 297 2.21 -10.94 -23.07
C ILE A 297 2.22 -11.50 -21.63
N LEU A 298 3.22 -12.33 -21.32
CA LEU A 298 3.35 -12.92 -19.98
C LEU A 298 3.80 -11.90 -18.91
N PRO A 299 3.40 -12.09 -17.63
CA PRO A 299 3.96 -11.35 -16.51
C PRO A 299 5.50 -11.44 -16.47
N GLY A 300 6.15 -10.33 -16.17
CA GLY A 300 7.61 -10.20 -16.20
C GLY A 300 8.19 -9.79 -17.55
N THR A 301 7.35 -9.55 -18.58
CA THR A 301 7.83 -9.00 -19.86
C THR A 301 8.38 -7.59 -19.65
N VAL A 302 9.65 -7.39 -20.00
CA VAL A 302 10.36 -6.10 -19.94
C VAL A 302 10.72 -5.63 -21.34
N VAL A 303 10.61 -4.33 -21.59
CA VAL A 303 11.14 -3.66 -22.79
C VAL A 303 11.87 -2.39 -22.36
N ASP A 304 13.18 -2.33 -22.59
CA ASP A 304 14.08 -1.24 -22.23
C ASP A 304 14.89 -0.72 -23.44
N SER A 305 14.46 -1.05 -24.65
CA SER A 305 15.16 -0.69 -25.89
C SER A 305 14.19 -0.35 -27.01
N LYS A 306 14.71 0.39 -28.02
CA LYS A 306 14.02 0.85 -29.25
C LYS A 306 12.89 1.85 -29.06
N ILE A 307 11.92 1.54 -28.20
CA ILE A 307 10.73 2.35 -27.93
C ILE A 307 10.84 3.17 -26.63
N CYS A 308 11.94 2.97 -25.90
CA CYS A 308 12.33 3.71 -24.70
C CYS A 308 13.02 5.02 -25.06
N HIS A 309 13.24 5.88 -24.07
CA HIS A 309 13.91 7.17 -24.24
C HIS A 309 15.32 6.95 -24.82
N PRO A 310 15.78 7.78 -25.79
CA PRO A 310 17.06 7.55 -26.46
C PRO A 310 18.30 7.70 -25.56
N THR A 311 18.18 8.40 -24.43
CA THR A 311 19.31 8.76 -23.55
C THR A 311 19.03 8.61 -22.06
N GLU A 312 17.77 8.44 -21.66
CA GLU A 312 17.40 8.39 -20.24
C GLU A 312 17.19 6.93 -19.83
N PHE A 313 17.17 6.67 -18.53
CA PHE A 313 16.97 5.33 -18.03
C PHE A 313 15.47 5.08 -17.78
N ASP A 314 14.82 4.47 -18.77
CA ASP A 314 13.43 4.06 -18.68
C ASP A 314 13.19 2.65 -19.20
N PHE A 315 12.10 2.02 -18.76
CA PHE A 315 11.70 0.70 -19.21
C PHE A 315 10.21 0.45 -19.00
N TYR A 316 9.63 -0.39 -19.84
CA TYR A 316 8.30 -0.94 -19.66
C TYR A 316 8.38 -2.29 -18.96
N LEU A 317 7.48 -2.53 -18.00
CA LEU A 317 7.33 -3.81 -17.33
C LEU A 317 5.85 -4.19 -17.24
N CYS A 318 5.50 -5.35 -17.80
CA CYS A 318 4.20 -5.98 -17.60
C CYS A 318 4.29 -6.99 -16.45
N SER A 319 4.08 -6.56 -15.21
CA SER A 319 4.20 -7.44 -14.03
C SER A 319 2.95 -8.27 -13.69
N HIS A 320 1.86 -8.12 -14.44
CA HIS A 320 0.57 -8.75 -14.15
C HIS A 320 0.06 -9.59 -15.31
N ALA A 321 -0.77 -10.59 -15.00
CA ALA A 321 -1.46 -11.37 -16.00
C ALA A 321 -2.66 -10.57 -16.56
N GLY A 322 -2.75 -10.47 -17.88
CA GLY A 322 -3.90 -9.83 -18.53
C GLY A 322 -5.12 -10.75 -18.45
N ILE A 323 -6.10 -10.43 -17.60
CA ILE A 323 -7.31 -11.25 -17.45
C ILE A 323 -8.29 -10.99 -18.61
N GLN A 324 -8.43 -9.73 -19.02
CA GLN A 324 -9.36 -9.31 -20.05
C GLN A 324 -8.81 -8.09 -20.79
N GLY A 325 -9.07 -8.04 -22.11
CA GLY A 325 -8.58 -6.97 -22.97
C GLY A 325 -7.06 -7.03 -23.16
N THR A 326 -6.46 -5.90 -23.53
CA THR A 326 -5.01 -5.78 -23.70
C THR A 326 -4.35 -5.24 -22.44
N SER A 327 -3.36 -5.95 -21.93
CA SER A 327 -2.53 -5.53 -20.80
C SER A 327 -1.90 -4.15 -21.06
N ARG A 328 -1.77 -3.36 -19.99
CA ARG A 328 -1.05 -2.09 -20.01
C ARG A 328 0.26 -2.27 -19.23
N PRO A 329 1.39 -2.53 -19.89
CA PRO A 329 2.68 -2.59 -19.18
C PRO A 329 2.92 -1.23 -18.53
N ALA A 330 3.35 -1.19 -17.26
CA ALA A 330 3.69 0.08 -16.63
C ALA A 330 5.02 0.60 -17.17
N HIS A 331 5.11 1.90 -17.38
CA HIS A 331 6.34 2.58 -17.78
C HIS A 331 7.04 3.15 -16.55
N TYR A 332 8.31 2.81 -16.38
CA TYR A 332 9.14 3.25 -15.28
C TYR A 332 10.23 4.16 -15.84
N HIS A 333 10.36 5.35 -15.26
CA HIS A 333 11.36 6.33 -15.67
C HIS A 333 12.20 6.73 -14.47
N VAL A 334 13.51 6.46 -14.53
CA VAL A 334 14.45 6.77 -13.44
C VAL A 334 14.91 8.22 -13.59
N LEU A 335 14.37 9.09 -12.75
CA LEU A 335 14.69 10.53 -12.78
C LEU A 335 15.97 10.86 -12.02
N TRP A 336 16.36 10.03 -11.07
CA TRP A 336 17.57 10.21 -10.28
C TRP A 336 18.05 8.88 -9.72
N ASP A 337 19.35 8.61 -9.76
CA ASP A 337 19.89 7.39 -9.18
C ASP A 337 21.33 7.54 -8.69
N GLU A 338 21.47 7.74 -7.38
CA GLU A 338 22.78 7.74 -6.71
C GLU A 338 23.22 6.34 -6.26
N ASN A 339 22.30 5.38 -6.27
CA ASN A 339 22.63 4.00 -5.91
C ASN A 339 23.29 3.25 -7.06
N ASN A 340 23.28 3.83 -8.27
CA ASN A 340 23.89 3.28 -9.47
C ASN A 340 23.37 1.86 -9.76
N PHE A 341 22.05 1.71 -9.81
CA PHE A 341 21.41 0.48 -10.25
C PHE A 341 21.83 0.15 -11.68
N THR A 342 22.07 -1.13 -11.93
CA THR A 342 22.07 -1.65 -13.29
C THR A 342 20.62 -1.77 -13.79
N ALA A 343 20.44 -1.77 -15.12
CA ALA A 343 19.13 -2.00 -15.75
C ALA A 343 18.47 -3.28 -15.20
N ASP A 344 19.16 -4.41 -15.31
CA ASP A 344 18.69 -5.71 -14.79
C ASP A 344 18.36 -5.66 -13.29
N GLY A 345 19.19 -4.96 -12.51
CA GLY A 345 19.03 -4.87 -11.05
C GLY A 345 17.74 -4.16 -10.67
N LEU A 346 17.48 -2.99 -11.27
CA LEU A 346 16.27 -2.22 -11.00
C LEU A 346 15.02 -2.87 -11.59
N GLN A 347 15.09 -3.41 -12.81
CA GLN A 347 13.98 -4.11 -13.44
C GLN A 347 13.57 -5.35 -12.64
N THR A 348 14.55 -6.14 -12.18
CA THR A 348 14.30 -7.32 -11.34
C THR A 348 13.71 -6.92 -10.00
N LEU A 349 14.27 -5.90 -9.34
CA LEU A 349 13.70 -5.38 -8.09
C LEU A 349 12.25 -4.92 -8.28
N THR A 350 11.99 -4.10 -9.31
CA THR A 350 10.66 -3.58 -9.62
C THR A 350 9.66 -4.72 -9.85
N ASN A 351 10.06 -5.75 -10.60
CA ASN A 351 9.22 -6.93 -10.80
C ASN A 351 8.97 -7.67 -9.49
N ASN A 352 10.01 -7.92 -8.68
CA ASN A 352 9.88 -8.63 -7.41
C ASN A 352 8.94 -7.93 -6.43
N LEU A 353 8.97 -6.59 -6.35
CA LEU A 353 8.06 -5.79 -5.52
C LEU A 353 6.58 -5.89 -5.97
N CYS A 354 6.30 -6.36 -7.19
CA CYS A 354 4.92 -6.63 -7.62
C CYS A 354 4.34 -7.93 -7.02
N TYR A 355 5.13 -8.70 -6.27
CA TYR A 355 4.75 -9.98 -5.66
C TYR A 355 4.85 -9.95 -4.12
N THR A 356 5.04 -8.78 -3.49
CA THR A 356 5.17 -8.61 -2.03
C THR A 356 3.88 -8.18 -1.35
#